data_AF-A0A5J4SV72-F1
#
_entry.id   AF-A0A5J4SV72-F1
#
_cell.length_a   1.000
_cell.length_b   1.000
_cell.length_c   1.000
_cell.angle_alpha   90.00
_cell.angle_beta   90.00
_cell.angle_gamma   90.00
#
_symmetry.space_group_name_H-M   'P 1'
#
loop_
_entity.id
_entity.type
_entity.pdbx_description
1 polymer ?
#
loop_
_entity_poly.entity_id
_entity_poly.type
_entity_poly.pdbx_seq_one_letter_code
_entity_poly.pdbx_strand_id
1 'polypeptide(L)'
;MTQAKKDIIKASVSPVDDVIISHFKSFRDGVTCNIVEEWKPQEMKLMNYQLAIKNIRVRTQKQTDGVRKFIYKLKEEMISIYESMQDEEADEIKEQVEQEIQNDGNEYI
;
A
#
# COMPACT_ATOMS: atom_id res chain seq x y z
N MET A 1 3.66 17.69 -2.88
CA MET A 1 4.22 17.23 -4.18
C MET A 1 3.30 17.72 -5.32
N THR A 2 3.73 17.88 -6.59
CA THR A 2 2.80 18.26 -7.69
C THR A 2 2.13 17.02 -8.29
N GLN A 3 0.86 17.12 -8.74
CA GLN A 3 0.09 16.03 -9.34
C GLN A 3 0.86 15.26 -10.43
N ALA A 4 1.59 15.97 -11.30
CA ALA A 4 2.43 15.36 -12.32
C ALA A 4 3.57 14.49 -11.75
N LYS A 5 4.16 14.87 -10.61
CA LYS A 5 5.17 14.04 -9.93
C LYS A 5 4.54 12.79 -9.34
N LYS A 6 3.30 12.87 -8.85
CA LYS A 6 2.53 11.71 -8.36
C LYS A 6 2.17 10.75 -9.49
N ASP A 7 1.70 11.26 -10.62
CA ASP A 7 1.39 10.44 -11.80
C ASP A 7 2.64 9.76 -12.38
N ILE A 8 3.79 10.45 -12.37
CA ILE A 8 5.08 9.85 -12.78
C ILE A 8 5.49 8.73 -11.82
N ILE A 9 5.32 8.93 -10.51
CA ILE A 9 5.61 7.88 -9.51
C ILE A 9 4.65 6.71 -9.72
N LYS A 10 3.34 6.94 -9.80
CA LYS A 10 2.30 5.93 -10.04
C LYS A 10 2.50 5.16 -11.36
N ALA A 11 2.93 5.84 -12.42
CA ALA A 11 3.28 5.20 -13.68
C ALA A 11 4.57 4.36 -13.60
N SER A 12 5.40 4.59 -12.58
CA SER A 12 6.64 3.86 -12.31
C SER A 12 6.47 2.79 -11.22
N VAL A 13 5.31 2.74 -10.54
CA VAL A 13 4.98 1.79 -9.48
C VAL A 13 4.75 0.40 -10.11
N SER A 14 5.43 -0.60 -9.57
CA SER A 14 5.26 -1.98 -10.03
C SER A 14 3.88 -2.49 -9.65
N PRO A 15 3.29 -3.46 -10.38
CA PRO A 15 2.07 -4.16 -9.95
C PRO A 15 2.16 -4.76 -8.54
N VAL A 16 3.38 -5.00 -8.04
CA VAL A 16 3.64 -5.46 -6.68
C VAL A 16 3.53 -4.31 -5.67
N ASP A 17 4.02 -3.13 -6.03
CA ASP A 17 3.95 -1.94 -5.19
C ASP A 17 2.49 -1.49 -5.02
N ASP A 18 1.67 -1.57 -6.07
CA ASP A 18 0.22 -1.32 -5.98
C ASP A 18 -0.47 -2.21 -4.94
N VAL A 19 -0.10 -3.50 -4.91
CA VAL A 19 -0.62 -4.46 -3.93
C VAL A 19 -0.14 -4.12 -2.52
N ILE A 20 1.12 -3.69 -2.38
CA ILE A 20 1.68 -3.28 -1.09
C ILE A 20 0.97 -2.03 -0.57
N ILE A 21 0.73 -1.03 -1.42
CA ILE A 21 0.01 0.21 -1.06
C ILE A 21 -1.43 -0.13 -0.66
N SER A 22 -2.12 -0.94 -1.46
CA SER A 22 -3.52 -1.36 -1.21
C SER A 22 -3.69 -2.12 0.11
N HIS A 23 -2.68 -2.90 0.50
CA HIS A 23 -2.70 -3.71 1.72
C HIS A 23 -1.67 -3.27 2.77
N PHE A 24 -1.27 -1.99 2.75
CA PHE A 24 -0.15 -1.48 3.54
C PHE A 24 -0.28 -1.78 5.04
N LYS A 25 -1.45 -1.53 5.62
CA LYS A 25 -1.73 -1.82 7.05
C LYS A 25 -1.47 -3.30 7.39
N SER A 26 -1.92 -4.21 6.54
CA SER A 26 -1.70 -5.66 6.75
C SER A 26 -0.23 -6.04 6.64
N PHE A 27 0.50 -5.44 5.70
CA PHE A 27 1.93 -5.63 5.56
C PHE A 27 2.74 -5.01 6.72
N ARG A 28 2.30 -3.90 7.31
CA ARG A 28 2.90 -3.28 8.50
C ARG A 28 2.69 -4.16 9.75
N ASP A 29 1.46 -4.57 9.98
CA ASP A 29 1.07 -5.32 11.19
C ASP A 29 1.53 -6.77 11.18
N GLY A 30 1.70 -7.32 9.99
CA GLY A 30 2.16 -8.67 9.73
C GLY A 30 1.06 -9.55 9.19
N VAL A 31 1.28 -10.11 8.00
CA VAL A 31 0.31 -10.94 7.27
C VAL A 31 0.88 -12.33 7.00
N THR A 32 0.03 -13.36 7.02
CA THR A 32 0.45 -14.74 6.70
C THR A 32 0.77 -14.91 5.22
N CYS A 33 1.72 -15.78 4.92
CA CYS A 33 2.21 -16.03 3.55
C CYS A 33 1.10 -16.34 2.54
N ASN A 34 0.15 -17.18 2.92
CA ASN A 34 -0.94 -17.64 2.05
C ASN A 34 -1.79 -16.47 1.56
N ILE A 35 -2.12 -15.53 2.45
CA ILE A 35 -2.93 -14.36 2.13
C ILE A 35 -2.18 -13.44 1.15
N VAL A 36 -0.87 -13.26 1.34
CA VAL A 36 -0.07 -12.44 0.43
C VAL A 36 -0.08 -13.01 -0.99
N GLU A 37 0.02 -14.32 -1.13
CA GLU A 37 0.02 -14.98 -2.44
C GLU A 37 -1.33 -14.85 -3.18
N GLU A 38 -2.44 -14.71 -2.45
CA GLU A 38 -3.76 -14.43 -3.02
C GLU A 38 -3.87 -13.02 -3.59
N TRP A 39 -3.09 -12.06 -3.09
CA TRP A 39 -3.07 -10.67 -3.60
C TRP A 39 -2.23 -10.50 -4.87
N LYS A 40 -1.73 -11.60 -5.43
CA LYS A 40 -0.97 -11.59 -6.67
C LYS A 40 -1.80 -10.96 -7.80
N PRO A 41 -1.26 -9.96 -8.53
CA PRO A 41 -1.89 -9.42 -9.72
C PRO A 41 -2.21 -10.53 -10.74
N GLN A 42 -3.38 -10.48 -11.36
CA GLN A 42 -3.86 -11.56 -12.24
C GLN A 42 -2.88 -11.86 -13.38
N GLU A 43 -2.28 -10.81 -13.96
CA GLU A 43 -1.35 -10.90 -15.09
C GLU A 43 0.04 -11.44 -14.74
N MET A 44 0.40 -11.48 -13.45
CA MET A 44 1.71 -11.93 -13.01
C MET A 44 1.73 -13.42 -12.64
N LYS A 45 2.80 -14.14 -13.00
CA LYS A 45 3.03 -15.52 -12.52
C LYS A 45 3.37 -15.51 -11.02
N LEU A 46 2.88 -16.51 -10.27
CA LEU A 46 3.11 -16.61 -8.82
C LEU A 46 4.60 -16.57 -8.45
N MET A 47 5.45 -17.26 -9.22
CA MET A 47 6.90 -17.29 -8.98
C MET A 47 7.54 -15.91 -9.13
N ASN A 48 7.09 -15.10 -10.09
CA ASN A 48 7.60 -13.73 -10.29
C ASN A 48 7.15 -12.81 -9.15
N TYR A 49 5.90 -12.96 -8.69
CA TYR A 49 5.36 -12.21 -7.57
C TYR A 49 6.09 -12.55 -6.26
N GLN A 50 6.31 -13.83 -5.98
CA GLN A 50 7.09 -14.30 -4.84
C GLN A 50 8.53 -13.75 -4.88
N LEU A 51 9.15 -13.71 -6.06
CA LEU A 51 10.51 -13.18 -6.24
C LEU A 51 10.57 -11.67 -5.99
N ALA A 52 9.64 -10.91 -6.56
CA ALA A 52 9.57 -9.46 -6.40
C ALA A 52 9.34 -9.07 -4.93
N ILE A 53 8.40 -9.73 -4.27
CA ILE A 53 8.09 -9.47 -2.86
C ILE A 53 9.23 -9.88 -1.92
N LYS A 54 10.03 -10.91 -2.28
CA LYS A 54 11.10 -11.45 -1.42
C LYS A 54 12.07 -10.37 -0.92
N ASN A 55 12.36 -9.35 -1.74
CA ASN A 55 13.29 -8.29 -1.39
C ASN A 55 12.66 -7.18 -0.54
N ILE A 56 11.34 -7.06 -0.59
CA ILE A 56 10.55 -5.99 0.06
C ILE A 56 10.08 -6.44 1.45
N ARG A 57 9.80 -7.73 1.63
CA ARG A 57 9.32 -8.30 2.89
C ARG A 57 10.43 -8.93 3.75
N VAL A 58 10.21 -8.91 5.06
CA VAL A 58 10.92 -9.74 6.05
C VAL A 58 9.99 -10.84 6.55
N ARG A 59 10.53 -12.05 6.63
CA ARG A 59 9.87 -13.16 7.33
C ARG A 59 10.19 -13.05 8.83
N THR A 60 9.17 -12.80 9.66
CA THR A 60 9.33 -12.70 11.11
C THR A 60 8.43 -13.71 11.81
N GLN A 61 8.73 -14.03 13.07
CA GLN A 61 7.83 -14.79 13.93
C GLN A 61 7.07 -13.84 14.84
N LYS A 62 5.75 -13.96 14.87
CA LYS A 62 4.89 -13.26 15.82
C LYS A 62 4.21 -14.30 16.70
N GLN A 63 4.20 -14.07 18.01
CA GLN A 63 3.30 -14.80 18.90
C GLN A 63 1.91 -14.19 18.79
N THR A 64 0.92 -15.01 18.47
CA THR A 64 -0.49 -14.64 18.44
C THR A 64 -1.25 -15.79 19.07
N ASP A 65 -2.05 -15.52 20.11
CA ASP A 65 -2.72 -16.53 20.95
C ASP A 65 -1.79 -17.63 21.49
N GLY A 66 -0.58 -17.26 21.94
CA GLY A 66 0.40 -18.21 22.49
C GLY A 66 1.06 -19.13 21.45
N VAL A 67 0.66 -19.08 20.18
CA VAL A 67 1.26 -19.84 19.08
C VAL A 67 2.21 -18.96 18.28
N ARG A 68 3.43 -19.44 18.02
CA ARG A 68 4.36 -18.79 17.10
C ARG A 68 3.93 -19.07 15.67
N LYS A 69 3.54 -18.02 14.94
CA LYS A 69 3.24 -18.09 13.51
C LYS A 69 4.27 -17.29 12.73
N PHE A 70 4.63 -17.79 11.56
CA PHE A 70 5.44 -17.03 10.61
C PHE A 70 4.55 -16.05 9.88
N ILE A 71 4.97 -14.79 9.87
CA ILE A 71 4.30 -13.70 9.17
C ILE A 71 5.30 -12.97 8.28
N TYR A 72 4.77 -12.33 7.26
CA TYR A 72 5.49 -11.38 6.44
C TYR A 72 5.17 -9.97 6.90
N LYS A 73 6.23 -9.19 7.07
CA LYS A 73 6.17 -7.76 7.32
C LYS A 73 6.96 -7.02 6.26
N LEU A 74 6.61 -5.78 5.98
CA LEU A 74 7.52 -4.90 5.26
C LEU A 74 8.80 -4.69 6.07
N LYS A 75 9.92 -4.51 5.36
CA LYS A 75 11.13 -3.99 5.98
C LYS A 75 10.86 -2.58 6.49
N GLU A 76 11.45 -2.22 7.62
CA GLU A 76 11.26 -0.90 8.25
C GLU A 76 11.64 0.27 7.33
N GLU A 77 12.73 0.12 6.58
CA GLU A 77 13.15 1.07 5.53
C GLU A 77 12.10 1.27 4.42
N MET A 78 11.32 0.22 4.12
CA MET A 78 10.26 0.27 3.11
C MET A 78 8.97 0.87 3.71
N ILE A 79 8.69 0.65 4.99
CA ILE A 79 7.51 1.20 5.68
C ILE A 79 7.50 2.73 5.54
N SER A 80 8.62 3.40 5.80
CA SER A 80 8.68 4.88 5.69
C SER A 80 8.41 5.38 4.27
N ILE A 81 8.85 4.65 3.24
CA ILE A 81 8.61 5.00 1.83
C ILE A 81 7.12 4.93 1.51
N TYR A 82 6.47 3.80 1.81
CA TYR A 82 5.05 3.61 1.51
C TYR A 82 4.12 4.42 2.44
N GLU A 83 4.52 4.67 3.70
CA GLU A 83 3.76 5.54 4.62
C GLU A 83 3.70 6.98 4.07
N SER A 84 4.83 7.51 3.58
CA SER A 84 4.85 8.84 2.93
C SER A 84 4.03 8.92 1.65
N MET A 85 3.91 7.83 0.89
CA MET A 85 3.04 7.77 -0.29
C MET A 85 1.55 7.72 0.08
N GLN A 86 1.21 7.12 1.22
CA GLN A 86 -0.17 6.96 1.67
C GLN A 86 -0.72 8.21 2.36
N ASP A 87 0.10 8.92 3.14
CA ASP A 87 -0.29 10.19 3.78
C ASP A 87 -0.55 11.30 2.74
N GLU A 88 0.21 11.33 1.64
CA GLU A 88 -0.01 12.29 0.55
C GLU A 88 -1.30 12.06 -0.25
N GLU A 89 -1.90 10.86 -0.22
CA GLU A 89 -3.15 10.52 -0.91
C GLU A 89 -4.38 10.81 -0.03
N ALA A 90 -4.24 10.66 1.30
CA ALA A 90 -5.31 10.96 2.26
C ALA A 90 -5.61 12.48 2.38
N ASP A 91 -4.58 13.32 2.33
CA ASP A 91 -4.73 14.78 2.37
C ASP A 91 -5.41 15.32 1.09
N GLU A 92 -5.13 14.73 -0.08
CA GLU A 92 -5.75 15.15 -1.36
C GLU A 92 -7.22 14.75 -1.48
N ILE A 93 -7.61 13.57 -1.00
CA ILE A 93 -9.02 13.16 -0.97
C ILE A 93 -9.82 14.09 -0.05
N LYS A 94 -9.24 14.48 1.09
CA LYS A 94 -9.86 15.39 2.03
C LYS A 94 -10.02 16.80 1.44
N GLU A 95 -9.01 17.29 0.74
CA GLU A 95 -9.05 18.60 0.07
C GLU A 95 -10.04 18.62 -1.10
N GLN A 96 -10.13 17.55 -1.90
CA GLN A 96 -11.14 17.44 -2.98
C GLN A 96 -12.57 17.39 -2.41
N VAL A 97 -12.80 16.62 -1.34
CA VAL A 97 -14.10 16.57 -0.66
C VAL A 97 -14.46 17.92 -0.03
N GLU A 98 -13.51 18.65 0.57
CA GLU A 98 -13.75 20.00 1.10
C GLU A 98 -14.06 21.02 -0.01
N GLN A 99 -13.42 20.93 -1.17
CA GLN A 99 -13.72 21.82 -2.30
C GLN A 99 -15.07 21.52 -2.96
N GLU A 100 -15.49 20.25 -3.05
CA GLU A 100 -16.83 19.90 -3.53
C GLU A 100 -17.93 20.44 -2.59
N ILE A 101 -17.73 20.34 -1.27
CA ILE A 101 -18.68 20.87 -0.27
C ILE A 101 -18.80 22.41 -0.35
N GLN A 102 -17.74 23.13 -0.73
CA GLN A 102 -17.78 24.59 -0.89
C GLN A 102 -18.39 25.05 -2.21
N ASN A 103 -18.24 24.27 -3.30
CA ASN A 103 -18.77 24.63 -4.61
C ASN A 103 -20.30 24.39 -4.74
N ASP A 104 -20.85 23.41 -4.03
CA ASP A 104 -22.31 23.14 -4.01
C ASP A 104 -23.10 24.23 -3.24
N GLY A 105 -22.42 25.08 -2.46
CA GLY A 105 -23.02 26.17 -1.69
C GLY A 105 -23.17 27.50 -2.43
N ASN A 106 -22.68 27.63 -3.66
CA ASN A 106 -22.58 28.91 -4.37
C ASN A 106 -23.47 29.04 -5.62
N GLU A 107 -24.35 28.08 -5.90
CA GLU A 107 -25.24 28.14 -7.07
C GLU A 107 -26.62 28.76 -6.78
N TYR A 108 -26.74 29.78 -5.92
CA TYR A 108 -27.97 30.61 -5.89
C TYR A 108 -27.70 32.02 -5.33
N ILE A 109 -27.22 32.94 -6.17
CA ILE A 109 -27.58 34.38 -6.11
C ILE A 109 -27.70 34.93 -7.52
#